data_AF-A0A8T7DKB3-F1
#
_entry.id   AF-A0A8T7DKB3-F1
#
_cell.length_a   1.000
_cell.length_b   1.000
_cell.length_c   1.000
_cell.angle_alpha   90.00
_cell.angle_beta   90.00
_cell.angle_gamma   90.00
#
_symmetry.space_group_name_H-M   'P 1'
#
loop_
_entity.id
_entity.type
_entity.pdbx_description
1 polymer ?
#
loop_
_entity_poly.entity_id
_entity_poly.type
_entity_poly.pdbx_seq_one_letter_code
_entity_poly.pdbx_strand_id
1 'polypeptide(L)'
;MSADTVDVEQAAAIPELDETQATRHGIELYATSSGRNRTAVTDNQHVANQKASRNKSTEKVQLGGSIILLVFFGLVLLLSLAGIAFERGVFVWDWLDNDAKFAFDRDLMENASKQDQAESASKQGLAENASKQDLTENASKLDQAESAIGQTQEEIDILKQDLANMEQQIKDIQDERDAALAKAMQEKEQREKQKQAALDAANRERDAQAAAALAAHNAQQAAQKAEKLAIKHSLEKQRLTEQRERLKQASQQAESRRNLLEEQRKLLVLEWERLAEEKAKLEKTSLPESDSE
;
A
#
# COMPACT_ATOMS: atom_id res chain seq x y z
N MET A 1 46.71 28.60 24.87
CA MET A 1 46.22 28.14 26.19
C MET A 1 45.26 27.01 25.92
N SER A 2 45.70 25.82 26.26
CA SER A 2 45.06 24.53 26.01
C SER A 2 44.20 24.15 27.22
N ALA A 3 42.99 23.67 26.98
CA ALA A 3 42.11 22.96 27.93
C ALA A 3 40.79 22.68 27.17
N ASP A 4 40.07 21.57 27.28
CA ASP A 4 40.32 20.29 27.91
C ASP A 4 39.39 19.28 27.22
N THR A 5 39.92 18.10 26.98
CA THR A 5 39.23 16.85 26.65
C THR A 5 38.42 16.37 27.86
N VAL A 6 37.16 15.99 27.66
CA VAL A 6 36.41 15.18 28.63
C VAL A 6 35.81 13.99 27.90
N ASP A 7 36.49 12.85 28.06
CA ASP A 7 35.94 11.51 27.91
C ASP A 7 34.96 11.23 29.06
N VAL A 8 33.79 10.68 28.73
CA VAL A 8 32.96 9.93 29.68
C VAL A 8 32.50 8.64 29.00
N GLU A 9 33.25 7.58 29.25
CA GLU A 9 32.73 6.22 29.33
C GLU A 9 31.69 6.15 30.47
N GLN A 10 30.51 5.61 30.21
CA GLN A 10 29.97 4.59 31.11
C GLN A 10 28.85 3.76 30.47
N ALA A 11 29.13 2.46 30.46
CA ALA A 11 28.28 1.38 30.03
C ALA A 11 27.00 1.25 30.88
N ALA A 12 25.87 1.02 30.21
CA ALA A 12 24.70 0.41 30.83
C ALA A 12 24.37 -0.87 30.05
N ALA A 13 24.52 -1.99 30.75
CA ALA A 13 24.29 -3.33 30.28
C ALA A 13 22.82 -3.57 29.88
N ILE A 14 22.64 -4.20 28.73
CA ILE A 14 21.37 -4.76 28.25
C ILE A 14 21.31 -6.20 28.79
N PRO A 15 20.28 -6.61 29.54
CA PRO A 15 20.08 -8.02 29.81
C PRO A 15 19.47 -8.72 28.58
N GLU A 16 20.23 -9.66 28.03
CA GLU A 16 19.77 -10.75 27.18
C GLU A 16 18.60 -11.48 27.87
N LEU A 17 17.45 -11.56 27.18
CA LEU A 17 16.37 -12.47 27.53
C LEU A 17 16.44 -13.64 26.56
N ASP A 18 16.92 -14.74 27.13
CA ASP A 18 17.12 -16.06 26.55
C ASP A 18 15.80 -16.64 26.02
N GLU A 19 15.74 -16.81 24.70
CA GLU A 19 14.83 -17.73 24.03
C GLU A 19 15.39 -19.14 24.18
N THR A 20 14.74 -20.02 24.96
CA THR A 20 14.62 -21.42 24.54
C THR A 20 13.53 -22.22 25.29
N GLN A 21 12.68 -22.83 24.46
CA GLN A 21 12.13 -24.19 24.60
C GLN A 21 11.06 -24.49 25.67
N ALA A 22 9.81 -24.61 25.20
CA ALA A 22 8.97 -25.76 25.52
C ALA A 22 7.91 -26.00 24.43
N THR A 23 8.32 -26.67 23.36
CA THR A 23 7.44 -27.49 22.52
C THR A 23 6.94 -28.70 23.33
N ARG A 24 5.64 -29.03 23.25
CA ARG A 24 5.12 -30.39 22.97
C ARG A 24 3.59 -30.52 23.12
N HIS A 25 2.98 -30.81 21.98
CA HIS A 25 1.92 -31.79 21.67
C HIS A 25 0.51 -31.75 22.29
N GLY A 26 -0.46 -31.95 21.38
CA GLY A 26 -1.82 -32.45 21.63
C GLY A 26 -2.86 -31.73 20.76
N ILE A 27 -2.90 -31.93 19.43
CA ILE A 27 -3.84 -32.84 18.75
C ILE A 27 -5.05 -33.22 19.60
N GLU A 28 -6.22 -32.64 19.28
CA GLU A 28 -7.48 -33.39 19.28
C GLU A 28 -8.46 -32.79 18.27
N LEU A 29 -8.70 -33.57 17.22
CA LEU A 29 -9.77 -33.43 16.25
C LEU A 29 -11.08 -33.86 16.92
N TYR A 30 -12.11 -33.02 16.89
CA TYR A 30 -13.48 -33.49 16.96
C TYR A 30 -14.33 -32.85 15.86
N ALA A 31 -14.59 -33.68 14.85
CA ALA A 31 -15.70 -33.55 13.94
C ALA A 31 -16.92 -34.26 14.56
N THR A 32 -18.03 -33.53 14.71
CA THR A 32 -19.40 -34.06 14.84
C THR A 32 -20.32 -32.96 14.32
N SER A 33 -20.76 -33.00 13.07
CA SER A 33 -21.88 -33.79 12.54
C SER A 33 -23.26 -33.36 13.08
N SER A 34 -24.12 -32.99 12.12
CA SER A 34 -25.58 -33.19 12.09
C SER A 34 -26.45 -32.61 13.21
N GLY A 35 -27.24 -31.60 12.83
CA GLY A 35 -28.38 -31.14 13.63
C GLY A 35 -29.31 -30.21 12.86
N ARG A 36 -29.84 -30.66 11.72
CA ARG A 36 -31.06 -30.07 11.15
C ARG A 36 -32.19 -30.29 12.15
N ASN A 37 -32.84 -29.23 12.61
CA ASN A 37 -34.26 -29.30 12.86
C ASN A 37 -34.96 -28.02 12.40
N ARG A 38 -35.84 -28.23 11.42
CA ARG A 38 -36.86 -27.30 10.98
C ARG A 38 -37.94 -27.27 12.07
N THR A 39 -38.30 -26.08 12.50
CA THR A 39 -39.70 -25.76 12.80
C THR A 39 -40.00 -24.43 12.13
N ALA A 40 -40.72 -24.53 11.03
CA ALA A 40 -41.50 -23.43 10.49
C ALA A 40 -42.58 -23.07 11.51
N VAL A 41 -42.96 -21.80 11.57
CA VAL A 41 -44.35 -21.31 11.61
C VAL A 41 -44.28 -19.77 11.62
N THR A 42 -44.76 -19.23 10.50
CA THR A 42 -45.40 -17.91 10.27
C THR A 42 -44.71 -16.64 10.78
N ASP A 43 -44.09 -15.91 9.84
CA ASP A 43 -44.43 -14.50 9.57
C ASP A 43 -43.92 -14.12 8.17
N ASN A 44 -44.70 -14.55 7.17
CA ASN A 44 -44.51 -14.21 5.76
C ASN A 44 -45.48 -13.09 5.40
N GLN A 45 -45.00 -11.85 5.37
CA GLN A 45 -45.50 -10.86 4.39
C GLN A 45 -44.57 -9.66 4.12
N HIS A 46 -43.48 -9.47 4.87
CA HIS A 46 -42.55 -8.34 4.63
C HIS A 46 -41.25 -8.67 3.86
N VAL A 47 -40.95 -9.94 3.57
CA VAL A 47 -39.64 -10.34 2.99
C VAL A 47 -39.66 -10.49 1.45
N ALA A 48 -40.84 -10.53 0.81
CA ALA A 48 -40.93 -10.70 -0.64
C ALA A 48 -40.47 -9.46 -1.44
N ASN A 49 -40.57 -8.24 -0.88
CA ASN A 49 -40.13 -7.02 -1.57
C ASN A 49 -38.63 -6.71 -1.46
N GLN A 50 -37.86 -7.42 -0.63
CA GLN A 50 -36.41 -7.18 -0.50
C GLN A 50 -35.55 -8.11 -1.37
N LYS A 51 -36.06 -9.27 -1.78
CA LYS A 51 -35.31 -10.21 -2.64
C LYS A 51 -35.29 -9.83 -4.12
N ALA A 52 -36.27 -9.05 -4.60
CA ALA A 52 -36.28 -8.56 -5.98
C ALA A 52 -35.30 -7.37 -6.22
N SER A 53 -34.83 -6.70 -5.15
CA SER A 53 -33.89 -5.57 -5.25
C SER A 53 -32.43 -6.02 -5.30
N ARG A 54 -32.07 -7.16 -4.71
CA ARG A 54 -30.66 -7.63 -4.67
C ARG A 54 -30.16 -8.27 -5.96
N ASN A 55 -31.03 -8.81 -6.81
CA ASN A 55 -30.59 -9.44 -8.06
C ASN A 55 -30.34 -8.46 -9.23
N LYS A 56 -30.74 -7.19 -9.12
CA LYS A 56 -30.40 -6.17 -10.13
C LYS A 56 -29.03 -5.50 -9.91
N SER A 57 -28.39 -5.76 -8.77
CA SER A 57 -27.10 -5.16 -8.41
C SER A 57 -25.89 -5.99 -8.85
N THR A 58 -26.05 -7.28 -9.13
CA THR A 58 -24.93 -8.17 -9.47
C THR A 58 -24.60 -8.19 -10.96
N GLU A 59 -25.56 -7.89 -11.85
CA GLU A 59 -25.28 -7.75 -13.30
C GLU A 59 -24.48 -6.48 -13.62
N LYS A 60 -24.64 -5.39 -12.87
CA LYS A 60 -23.87 -4.15 -13.10
C LYS A 60 -22.40 -4.26 -12.68
N VAL A 61 -22.07 -5.15 -11.74
CA VAL A 61 -20.69 -5.33 -11.27
C VAL A 61 -19.87 -6.20 -12.24
N GLN A 62 -20.50 -7.15 -12.94
CA GLN A 62 -19.80 -7.94 -13.96
C GLN A 62 -19.50 -7.15 -15.24
N LEU A 63 -20.36 -6.20 -15.65
CA LEU A 63 -20.07 -5.36 -16.82
C LEU A 63 -18.88 -4.41 -16.57
N GLY A 64 -18.73 -3.89 -15.35
CA GLY A 64 -17.64 -2.97 -15.00
C GLY A 64 -16.24 -3.62 -15.04
N GLY A 65 -16.14 -4.87 -14.59
CA GLY A 65 -14.86 -5.60 -14.60
C GLY A 65 -14.31 -5.90 -16.00
N SER A 66 -15.21 -6.17 -16.96
CA SER A 66 -14.82 -6.46 -18.35
C SER A 66 -14.27 -5.23 -19.08
N ILE A 67 -14.84 -4.05 -18.82
CA ILE A 67 -14.38 -2.78 -19.41
C ILE A 67 -12.99 -2.42 -18.91
N ILE A 68 -12.71 -2.63 -17.61
CA ILE A 68 -11.39 -2.34 -17.02
C ILE A 68 -10.31 -3.24 -17.64
N LEU A 69 -10.62 -4.53 -17.87
CA LEU A 69 -9.70 -5.46 -18.52
C LEU A 69 -9.42 -5.08 -19.98
N LEU A 70 -10.42 -4.63 -20.73
CA LEU A 70 -10.23 -4.17 -22.12
C LEU A 70 -9.39 -2.90 -22.20
N VAL A 71 -9.57 -1.94 -21.28
CA VAL A 71 -8.74 -0.72 -21.21
C VAL A 71 -7.30 -1.07 -20.87
N PHE A 72 -7.08 -2.00 -19.92
CA PHE A 72 -5.74 -2.46 -19.57
C PHE A 72 -5.04 -3.15 -20.73
N PHE A 73 -5.73 -4.06 -21.43
CA PHE A 73 -5.18 -4.73 -22.61
C PHE A 73 -4.88 -3.74 -23.74
N GLY A 74 -5.76 -2.77 -23.99
CA GLY A 74 -5.53 -1.71 -24.97
C GLY A 74 -4.28 -0.87 -24.64
N LEU A 75 -4.08 -0.51 -23.38
CA LEU A 75 -2.93 0.27 -22.94
C LEU A 75 -1.60 -0.50 -23.07
N VAL A 76 -1.61 -1.79 -22.70
CA VAL A 76 -0.44 -2.67 -22.88
C VAL A 76 -0.10 -2.84 -24.35
N LEU A 77 -1.10 -2.98 -25.22
CA LEU A 77 -0.88 -3.10 -26.66
C LEU A 77 -0.30 -1.81 -27.26
N LEU A 78 -0.79 -0.65 -26.80
CA LEU A 78 -0.29 0.67 -27.20
C LEU A 78 1.17 0.88 -26.77
N LEU A 79 1.52 0.47 -25.54
CA LEU A 79 2.90 0.53 -25.04
C LEU A 79 3.84 -0.42 -25.80
N SER A 80 3.39 -1.63 -26.14
CA SER A 80 4.18 -2.55 -26.99
C SER A 80 4.40 -1.99 -28.40
N LEU A 81 3.38 -1.37 -29.01
CA LEU A 81 3.52 -0.74 -30.31
C LEU A 81 4.46 0.48 -30.26
N ALA A 82 4.41 1.26 -29.18
CA ALA A 82 5.33 2.38 -28.96
C ALA A 82 6.78 1.91 -28.76
N GLY A 83 6.99 0.79 -28.05
CA GLY A 83 8.32 0.17 -27.89
C GLY A 83 8.92 -0.28 -29.22
N ILE A 84 8.12 -0.94 -30.07
CA ILE A 84 8.57 -1.37 -31.41
C ILE A 84 8.88 -0.17 -32.33
N ALA A 85 8.11 0.92 -32.23
CA ALA A 85 8.38 2.14 -32.97
C ALA A 85 9.66 2.85 -32.48
N PHE A 86 9.95 2.80 -31.18
CA PHE A 86 11.15 3.39 -30.60
C PHE A 86 12.42 2.62 -30.98
N GLU A 87 12.39 1.28 -30.95
CA GLU A 87 13.52 0.45 -31.40
C GLU A 87 13.82 0.63 -32.90
N ARG A 88 12.79 0.83 -33.73
CA ARG A 88 12.99 1.13 -35.16
C ARG A 88 13.38 2.58 -35.45
N GLY A 89 12.95 3.53 -34.62
CA GLY A 89 13.28 4.95 -34.77
C GLY A 89 14.74 5.27 -34.40
N VAL A 90 15.29 4.60 -33.39
CA VAL A 90 16.70 4.76 -33.00
C VAL A 90 17.65 4.24 -34.09
N PHE A 91 17.25 3.19 -34.83
CA PHE A 91 18.07 2.64 -35.91
C PHE A 91 18.15 3.56 -37.15
N VAL A 92 17.13 4.40 -37.40
CA VAL A 92 17.12 5.33 -38.54
C VAL A 92 18.02 6.55 -38.28
N TRP A 93 18.10 7.02 -37.04
CA TRP A 93 18.98 8.13 -36.68
C TRP A 93 20.47 7.76 -36.75
N ASP A 94 20.84 6.56 -36.29
CA ASP A 94 22.23 6.08 -36.32
C ASP A 94 22.74 5.77 -37.75
N TRP A 95 21.83 5.46 -38.68
CA TRP A 95 22.13 5.31 -40.10
C TRP A 95 22.32 6.67 -40.81
N LEU A 96 21.49 7.66 -40.50
CA LEU A 96 21.61 9.01 -41.08
C LEU A 96 22.88 9.74 -40.64
N ASP A 97 23.35 9.54 -39.40
CA ASP A 97 24.57 10.18 -38.89
C ASP A 97 25.84 9.59 -39.53
N ASN A 98 25.84 8.29 -39.86
CA ASN A 98 26.95 7.65 -40.58
C ASN A 98 27.04 8.07 -42.05
N ASP A 99 25.91 8.15 -42.77
CA ASP A 99 25.92 8.54 -44.20
C ASP A 99 26.35 10.00 -44.41
N ALA A 100 26.00 10.91 -43.49
CA ALA A 100 26.43 12.30 -43.53
C ALA A 100 27.96 12.44 -43.37
N LYS A 101 28.56 11.61 -42.52
CA LYS A 101 30.02 11.60 -42.29
C LYS A 101 30.79 11.05 -43.50
N PHE A 102 30.28 10.00 -44.15
CA PHE A 102 30.91 9.44 -45.36
C PHE A 102 30.78 10.34 -46.60
N ALA A 103 29.71 11.12 -46.73
CA ALA A 103 29.55 12.05 -47.84
C ALA A 103 30.56 13.22 -47.77
N PHE A 104 30.80 13.75 -46.58
CA PHE A 104 31.72 14.87 -46.37
C PHE A 104 33.19 14.51 -46.63
N ASP A 105 33.64 13.36 -46.12
CA ASP A 105 35.03 12.89 -46.33
C ASP A 105 35.33 12.60 -47.81
N ARG A 106 34.33 12.17 -48.59
CA ARG A 106 34.50 11.88 -50.02
C ARG A 106 34.65 13.14 -50.87
N ASP A 107 33.88 14.19 -50.58
CA ASP A 107 33.95 15.46 -51.32
C ASP A 107 35.25 16.25 -51.01
N LEU A 108 35.79 16.11 -49.79
CA LEU A 108 37.08 16.70 -49.43
C LEU A 108 38.24 16.06 -50.20
N MET A 109 38.21 14.73 -50.36
CA MET A 109 39.27 13.98 -51.05
C MET A 109 39.23 14.17 -52.59
N GLU A 110 38.04 14.35 -53.17
CA GLU A 110 37.88 14.55 -54.62
C GLU A 110 38.32 15.95 -55.08
N ASN A 111 38.18 16.98 -54.24
CA ASN A 111 38.67 18.32 -54.55
C ASN A 111 40.20 18.43 -54.40
N ALA A 112 40.80 17.76 -53.43
CA ALA A 112 42.27 17.70 -53.30
C ALA A 112 42.93 17.03 -54.52
N SER A 113 42.31 15.98 -55.08
CA SER A 113 42.83 15.28 -56.27
C SER A 113 42.74 16.09 -57.57
N LYS A 114 41.83 17.06 -57.68
CA LYS A 114 41.69 17.91 -58.89
C LYS A 114 42.69 19.07 -58.90
N GLN A 115 43.15 19.52 -57.74
CA GLN A 115 44.12 20.60 -57.61
C GLN A 115 45.53 20.18 -58.07
N ASP A 116 45.95 18.93 -57.77
CA ASP A 116 47.25 18.39 -58.22
C ASP A 116 47.30 18.09 -59.73
N GLN A 117 46.15 17.91 -60.39
CA GLN A 117 46.08 17.71 -61.84
C GLN A 117 46.18 19.03 -62.63
N ALA A 118 45.80 20.17 -62.04
CA ALA A 118 45.92 21.48 -62.69
C ALA A 118 47.37 22.00 -62.69
N GLU A 119 48.18 21.69 -61.67
CA GLU A 119 49.59 22.11 -61.61
C GLU A 119 50.50 21.35 -62.59
N SER A 120 50.15 20.13 -62.99
CA SER A 120 50.97 19.31 -63.90
C SER A 120 50.74 19.59 -65.40
N ALA A 121 49.67 20.29 -65.77
CA ALA A 121 49.36 20.60 -67.18
C ALA A 121 49.97 21.94 -67.69
N SER A 122 50.54 22.78 -66.82
CA SER A 122 51.02 24.13 -67.18
C SER A 122 52.52 24.21 -67.54
N LYS A 123 53.16 23.10 -67.93
CA LYS A 123 54.61 23.09 -68.27
C LYS A 123 54.98 22.53 -69.64
N GLN A 124 54.04 22.24 -70.52
CA GLN A 124 54.38 21.67 -71.83
C GLN A 124 53.70 22.40 -72.99
N GLY A 125 54.46 23.28 -73.64
CA GLY A 125 54.18 23.74 -75.00
C GLY A 125 53.96 25.24 -75.15
N LEU A 126 55.02 26.03 -75.05
CA LEU A 126 55.08 27.35 -75.69
C LEU A 126 56.54 27.68 -76.01
N ALA A 127 57.08 26.93 -76.98
CA ALA A 127 58.29 27.29 -77.69
C ALA A 127 57.90 27.78 -79.08
N GLU A 128 58.48 28.92 -79.45
CA GLU A 128 58.71 29.40 -80.82
C GLU A 128 57.49 29.93 -81.60
N ASN A 129 57.23 31.24 -81.46
CA ASN A 129 57.24 32.25 -82.54
C ASN A 129 56.26 33.41 -82.26
N ALA A 130 56.79 34.59 -81.90
CA ALA A 130 56.32 35.94 -82.30
C ALA A 130 57.03 36.97 -81.40
N SER A 131 57.91 37.78 -81.98
CA SER A 131 57.66 39.19 -82.34
C SER A 131 57.40 40.11 -81.14
N LYS A 132 58.15 41.21 -81.08
CA LYS A 132 58.25 42.19 -79.97
C LYS A 132 56.94 42.88 -79.53
N GLN A 133 55.79 42.44 -80.03
CA GLN A 133 54.44 42.87 -79.67
C GLN A 133 53.81 41.97 -78.58
N ASP A 134 54.34 40.75 -78.36
CA ASP A 134 53.82 39.76 -77.39
C ASP A 134 54.33 39.92 -75.95
N LEU A 135 55.42 40.67 -75.73
CA LEU A 135 55.98 40.87 -74.39
C LEU A 135 55.08 41.77 -73.52
N THR A 136 54.37 42.72 -74.14
CA THR A 136 53.40 43.59 -73.45
C THR A 136 52.07 42.89 -73.16
N GLU A 137 51.61 42.00 -74.04
CA GLU A 137 50.41 41.20 -73.79
C GLU A 137 50.64 40.12 -72.72
N ASN A 138 51.82 39.49 -72.72
CA ASN A 138 52.20 38.53 -71.67
C ASN A 138 52.44 39.21 -70.32
N ALA A 139 52.97 40.43 -70.28
CA ALA A 139 53.07 41.20 -69.03
C ALA A 139 51.68 41.54 -68.47
N SER A 140 50.73 41.95 -69.32
CA SER A 140 49.35 42.21 -68.88
C SER A 140 48.61 40.96 -68.38
N LYS A 141 48.89 39.78 -68.96
CA LYS A 141 48.34 38.50 -68.50
C LYS A 141 48.99 38.04 -67.19
N LEU A 142 50.27 38.36 -66.98
CA LEU A 142 50.98 38.07 -65.73
C LEU A 142 50.44 38.93 -64.57
N ASP A 143 50.24 40.23 -64.78
CA ASP A 143 49.64 41.14 -63.79
C ASP A 143 48.20 40.72 -63.44
N GLN A 144 47.42 40.24 -64.43
CA GLN A 144 46.10 39.65 -64.18
C GLN A 144 46.17 38.36 -63.37
N ALA A 145 47.15 37.50 -63.64
CA ALA A 145 47.34 36.26 -62.91
C ALA A 145 47.81 36.51 -61.47
N GLU A 146 48.71 37.47 -61.22
CA GLU A 146 49.12 37.86 -59.88
C GLU A 146 47.97 38.48 -59.07
N SER A 147 47.14 39.31 -59.71
CA SER A 147 45.92 39.84 -59.10
C SER A 147 44.93 38.73 -58.74
N ALA A 148 44.74 37.76 -59.65
CA ALA A 148 43.88 36.60 -59.40
C ALA A 148 44.43 35.71 -58.28
N ILE A 149 45.74 35.47 -58.23
CA ILE A 149 46.39 34.71 -57.14
C ILE A 149 46.20 35.45 -55.81
N GLY A 150 46.38 36.77 -55.78
CA GLY A 150 46.12 37.60 -54.60
C GLY A 150 44.67 37.50 -54.11
N GLN A 151 43.70 37.57 -55.02
CA GLN A 151 42.28 37.37 -54.71
C GLN A 151 42.00 35.96 -54.16
N THR A 152 42.55 34.91 -54.79
CA THR A 152 42.37 33.54 -54.30
C THR A 152 43.02 33.33 -52.93
N GLN A 153 44.12 34.01 -52.62
CA GLN A 153 44.78 33.93 -51.33
C GLN A 153 43.93 34.59 -50.23
N GLU A 154 43.32 35.73 -50.54
CA GLU A 154 42.38 36.42 -49.64
C GLU A 154 41.12 35.58 -49.38
N GLU A 155 40.57 34.94 -50.42
CA GLU A 155 39.45 33.98 -50.27
C GLU A 155 39.83 32.78 -49.40
N ILE A 156 41.03 32.21 -49.58
CA ILE A 156 41.53 31.10 -48.75
C ILE A 156 41.63 31.51 -47.28
N ASP A 157 42.11 32.72 -46.99
CA ASP A 157 42.27 33.18 -45.61
C ASP A 157 40.91 33.48 -44.95
N ILE A 158 39.93 33.99 -45.70
CA ILE A 158 38.53 34.10 -45.25
C ILE A 158 37.95 32.71 -44.93
N LEU A 159 38.12 31.73 -45.83
CA LEU A 159 37.63 30.37 -45.61
C LEU A 159 38.26 29.68 -44.40
N LYS A 160 39.55 29.91 -44.14
CA LYS A 160 40.20 29.40 -42.92
C LYS A 160 39.60 30.02 -41.66
N GLN A 161 39.30 31.32 -41.69
CA GLN A 161 38.66 31.99 -40.57
C GLN A 161 37.24 31.46 -40.34
N ASP A 162 36.47 31.25 -41.41
CA ASP A 162 35.13 30.67 -41.32
C ASP A 162 35.16 29.23 -40.80
N LEU A 163 36.15 28.43 -41.22
CA LEU A 163 36.34 27.07 -40.71
C LEU A 163 36.63 27.08 -39.20
N ALA A 164 37.52 27.96 -38.73
CA ALA A 164 37.82 28.10 -37.31
C ALA A 164 36.58 28.57 -36.50
N ASN A 165 35.76 29.47 -37.07
CA ASN A 165 34.50 29.90 -36.46
C ASN A 165 33.49 28.74 -36.37
N MET A 166 33.38 27.93 -37.43
CA MET A 166 32.50 26.76 -37.45
C MET A 166 32.96 25.68 -36.45
N GLU A 167 34.27 25.43 -36.35
CA GLU A 167 34.83 24.50 -35.36
C GLU A 167 34.49 24.93 -33.93
N GLN A 168 34.61 26.24 -33.63
CA GLN A 168 34.23 26.76 -32.32
C GLN A 168 32.73 26.62 -32.07
N GLN A 169 31.87 26.93 -33.05
CA GLN A 169 30.42 26.76 -32.92
C GLN A 169 30.03 25.28 -32.69
N ILE A 170 30.66 24.35 -33.39
CA ILE A 170 30.42 22.91 -33.19
C ILE A 170 30.77 22.51 -31.76
N LYS A 171 31.90 23.01 -31.24
CA LYS A 171 32.31 22.74 -29.86
C LYS A 171 31.33 23.30 -28.85
N ASP A 172 30.88 24.54 -29.02
CA ASP A 172 29.91 25.17 -28.13
C ASP A 172 28.58 24.41 -28.11
N ILE A 173 28.11 23.94 -29.28
CA ILE A 173 26.90 23.10 -29.40
C ILE A 173 27.08 21.75 -28.71
N GLN A 174 28.26 21.13 -28.81
CA GLN A 174 28.56 19.87 -28.13
C GLN A 174 28.56 20.04 -26.61
N ASP A 175 29.18 21.10 -26.10
CA ASP A 175 29.20 21.41 -24.67
C ASP A 175 27.78 21.69 -24.14
N GLU A 176 26.95 22.43 -24.90
CA GLU A 176 25.55 22.69 -24.55
C GLU A 176 24.71 21.40 -24.54
N ARG A 177 24.90 20.52 -25.54
CA ARG A 177 24.23 19.21 -25.61
C ARG A 177 24.59 18.35 -24.40
N ASP A 178 25.87 18.27 -24.06
CA ASP A 178 26.34 17.42 -22.96
C ASP A 178 25.87 17.96 -21.60
N ALA A 179 25.84 19.28 -21.43
CA ALA A 179 25.24 19.93 -20.26
C ALA A 179 23.73 19.65 -20.15
N ALA A 180 23.00 19.70 -21.28
CA ALA A 180 21.57 19.38 -21.32
C ALA A 180 21.30 17.91 -20.97
N LEU A 181 22.12 16.98 -21.48
CA LEU A 181 22.02 15.55 -21.18
C LEU A 181 22.31 15.27 -19.70
N ALA A 182 23.35 15.88 -19.13
CA ALA A 182 23.65 15.76 -17.71
C ALA A 182 22.48 16.24 -16.83
N LYS A 183 21.88 17.38 -17.18
CA LYS A 183 20.70 17.92 -16.48
C LYS A 183 19.48 17.00 -16.60
N ALA A 184 19.23 16.46 -17.78
CA ALA A 184 18.12 15.53 -18.01
C ALA A 184 18.30 14.22 -17.21
N MET A 185 19.52 13.70 -17.13
CA MET A 185 19.84 12.52 -16.30
C MET A 185 19.63 12.81 -14.81
N GLN A 186 20.10 13.96 -14.31
CA GLN A 186 19.92 14.36 -12.92
C GLN A 186 18.43 14.52 -12.56
N GLU A 187 17.64 15.14 -13.44
CA GLU A 187 16.20 15.30 -13.23
C GLU A 187 15.47 13.95 -13.24
N LYS A 188 15.86 13.03 -14.13
CA LYS A 188 15.31 11.66 -14.14
C LYS A 188 15.60 10.93 -12.84
N GLU A 189 16.84 10.99 -12.34
CA GLU A 189 17.22 10.37 -11.08
C GLU A 189 16.45 10.97 -9.88
N GLN A 190 16.26 12.29 -9.86
CA GLN A 190 15.45 12.95 -8.83
C GLN A 190 13.99 12.50 -8.89
N ARG A 191 13.39 12.38 -10.09
CA ARG A 191 12.02 11.89 -10.26
C ARG A 191 11.88 10.44 -9.81
N GLU A 192 12.87 9.59 -10.07
CA GLU A 192 12.88 8.20 -9.59
C GLU A 192 12.99 8.13 -8.06
N LYS A 193 13.87 8.93 -7.46
CA LYS A 193 13.96 9.07 -5.99
C LYS A 193 12.64 9.56 -5.37
N GLN A 194 11.98 10.55 -5.98
CA GLN A 194 10.68 11.03 -5.52
C GLN A 194 9.59 9.96 -5.66
N LYS A 195 9.56 9.20 -6.76
CA LYS A 195 8.63 8.07 -6.94
C LYS A 195 8.85 7.00 -5.88
N GLN A 196 10.10 6.65 -5.59
CA GLN A 196 10.41 5.66 -4.56
C GLN A 196 9.97 6.16 -3.18
N ALA A 197 10.28 7.41 -2.82
CA ALA A 197 9.84 8.00 -1.55
C ALA A 197 8.31 8.05 -1.42
N ALA A 198 7.59 8.34 -2.52
CA ALA A 198 6.13 8.34 -2.53
C ALA A 198 5.55 6.92 -2.36
N LEU A 199 6.16 5.91 -2.98
CA LEU A 199 5.77 4.51 -2.80
C LEU A 199 6.01 4.04 -1.36
N ASP A 200 7.16 4.39 -0.78
CA ASP A 200 7.48 4.04 0.61
C ASP A 200 6.51 4.73 1.59
N ALA A 201 6.14 6.00 1.33
CA ALA A 201 5.14 6.72 2.11
C ALA A 201 3.75 6.07 2.01
N ALA A 202 3.31 5.70 0.81
CA ALA A 202 2.03 5.03 0.59
C ALA A 202 1.96 3.65 1.27
N ASN A 203 3.07 2.90 1.25
CA ASN A 203 3.16 1.61 1.93
C ASN A 203 3.06 1.78 3.46
N ARG A 204 3.76 2.77 4.04
CA ARG A 204 3.63 3.09 5.48
C ARG A 204 2.22 3.49 5.87
N GLU A 205 1.53 4.25 5.03
CA GLU A 205 0.13 4.61 5.28
C GLU A 205 -0.78 3.38 5.26
N ARG A 206 -0.58 2.48 4.28
CA ARG A 206 -1.33 1.22 4.20
C ARG A 206 -1.09 0.33 5.43
N ASP A 207 0.15 0.23 5.89
CA ASP A 207 0.50 -0.54 7.09
C ASP A 207 -0.12 0.08 8.35
N ALA A 208 -0.11 1.42 8.47
CA ALA A 208 -0.77 2.13 9.57
C ALA A 208 -2.29 1.90 9.56
N GLN A 209 -2.93 1.92 8.39
CA GLN A 209 -4.36 1.61 8.24
C GLN A 209 -4.67 0.15 8.60
N ALA A 210 -3.83 -0.80 8.19
CA ALA A 210 -3.98 -2.20 8.55
C ALA A 210 -3.85 -2.42 10.07
N ALA A 211 -2.88 -1.76 10.71
CA ALA A 211 -2.70 -1.79 12.17
C ALA A 211 -3.92 -1.19 12.90
N ALA A 212 -4.45 -0.06 12.42
CA ALA A 212 -5.64 0.57 12.98
C ALA A 212 -6.89 -0.32 12.84
N ALA A 213 -7.06 -0.99 11.69
CA ALA A 213 -8.16 -1.93 11.48
C ALA A 213 -8.08 -3.15 12.42
N LEU A 214 -6.88 -3.69 12.62
CA LEU A 214 -6.66 -4.80 13.56
C LEU A 214 -6.94 -4.38 15.00
N ALA A 215 -6.50 -3.19 15.40
CA ALA A 215 -6.81 -2.63 16.71
C ALA A 215 -8.32 -2.44 16.93
N ALA A 216 -9.04 -1.92 15.92
CA ALA A 216 -10.49 -1.76 15.98
C ALA A 216 -11.23 -3.11 16.11
N HIS A 217 -10.80 -4.13 15.36
CA HIS A 217 -11.36 -5.47 15.46
C HIS A 217 -11.13 -6.09 16.84
N ASN A 218 -9.92 -5.96 17.41
CA ASN A 218 -9.63 -6.44 18.76
C ASN A 218 -10.45 -5.72 19.82
N ALA A 219 -10.65 -4.40 19.68
CA ALA A 219 -11.51 -3.63 20.57
C ALA A 219 -12.98 -4.10 20.50
N GLN A 220 -13.49 -4.41 19.31
CA GLN A 220 -14.83 -4.98 19.14
C GLN A 220 -14.96 -6.36 19.80
N GLN A 221 -13.96 -7.23 19.64
CA GLN A 221 -13.98 -8.53 20.30
C GLN A 221 -13.94 -8.40 21.82
N ALA A 222 -13.15 -7.47 22.35
CA ALA A 222 -13.11 -7.17 23.78
C ALA A 222 -14.47 -6.66 24.29
N ALA A 223 -15.13 -5.77 23.54
CA ALA A 223 -16.47 -5.27 23.85
C ALA A 223 -17.51 -6.39 23.87
N GLN A 224 -17.52 -7.28 22.88
CA GLN A 224 -18.42 -8.43 22.85
C GLN A 224 -18.19 -9.41 24.01
N LYS A 225 -16.93 -9.64 24.40
CA LYS A 225 -16.61 -10.45 25.58
C LYS A 225 -17.12 -9.79 26.86
N ALA A 226 -16.94 -8.48 27.01
CA ALA A 226 -17.44 -7.72 28.14
C ALA A 226 -18.97 -7.76 28.23
N GLU A 227 -19.67 -7.62 27.11
CA GLU A 227 -21.14 -7.74 27.04
C GLU A 227 -21.63 -9.11 27.48
N LYS A 228 -21.01 -10.20 27.00
CA LYS A 228 -21.34 -11.57 27.43
C LYS A 228 -21.14 -11.76 28.94
N LEU A 229 -20.07 -11.21 29.50
CA LEU A 229 -19.82 -11.26 30.95
C LEU A 229 -20.86 -10.43 31.73
N ALA A 230 -21.25 -9.26 31.22
CA ALA A 230 -22.28 -8.43 31.84
C ALA A 230 -23.65 -9.13 31.86
N ILE A 231 -24.02 -9.80 30.77
CA ILE A 231 -25.25 -10.62 30.69
C ILE A 231 -25.18 -11.79 31.68
N LYS A 232 -24.04 -12.47 31.78
CA LYS A 232 -23.87 -13.57 32.75
C LYS A 232 -24.05 -13.07 34.19
N HIS A 233 -23.44 -11.93 34.53
CA HIS A 233 -23.54 -11.36 35.87
C HIS A 233 -24.97 -10.87 36.18
N SER A 234 -25.69 -10.29 35.21
CA SER A 234 -27.09 -9.88 35.42
C SER A 234 -28.00 -11.10 35.66
N LEU A 235 -27.78 -12.20 34.94
CA LEU A 235 -28.51 -13.45 35.13
C LEU A 235 -28.21 -14.10 36.49
N GLU A 236 -26.95 -14.10 36.93
CA GLU A 236 -26.57 -14.58 38.27
C GLU A 236 -27.23 -13.72 39.36
N LYS A 237 -27.26 -12.40 39.19
CA LYS A 237 -27.96 -11.49 40.11
C LYS A 237 -29.46 -11.79 40.17
N GLN A 238 -30.11 -12.04 39.02
CA GLN A 238 -31.53 -12.45 38.96
C GLN A 238 -31.78 -13.76 39.70
N ARG A 239 -30.92 -14.77 39.51
CA ARG A 239 -31.02 -16.05 40.24
C ARG A 239 -30.89 -15.87 41.74
N LEU A 240 -29.96 -15.01 42.19
CA LEU A 240 -29.80 -14.71 43.61
C LEU A 240 -31.02 -13.98 44.19
N THR A 241 -31.64 -13.06 43.44
CA THR A 241 -32.87 -12.41 43.88
C THR A 241 -34.03 -13.39 43.98
N GLU A 242 -34.22 -14.27 42.98
CA GLU A 242 -35.25 -15.31 43.02
C GLU A 242 -35.04 -16.29 44.18
N GLN A 243 -33.79 -16.70 44.44
CA GLN A 243 -33.47 -17.55 45.59
C GLN A 243 -33.81 -16.88 46.93
N ARG A 244 -33.50 -15.58 47.08
CA ARG A 244 -33.85 -14.82 48.28
C ARG A 244 -35.36 -14.72 48.48
N GLU A 245 -36.12 -14.50 47.42
CA GLU A 245 -37.58 -14.47 47.47
C GLU A 245 -38.17 -15.83 47.87
N ARG A 246 -37.66 -16.93 47.30
CA ARG A 246 -38.06 -18.29 47.69
C ARG A 246 -37.77 -18.58 49.15
N LEU A 247 -36.60 -18.18 49.64
CA LEU A 247 -36.25 -18.33 51.06
C LEU A 247 -37.18 -17.51 51.96
N LYS A 248 -37.53 -16.28 51.57
CA LYS A 248 -38.48 -15.44 52.31
C LYS A 248 -39.87 -16.08 52.37
N GLN A 249 -40.37 -16.60 51.25
CA GLN A 249 -41.65 -17.33 51.19
C GLN A 249 -41.61 -18.60 52.05
N ALA A 250 -40.53 -19.38 51.97
CA ALA A 250 -40.35 -20.57 52.81
C ALA A 250 -40.32 -20.23 54.31
N SER A 251 -39.67 -19.12 54.69
CA SER A 251 -39.67 -18.62 56.06
C SER A 251 -41.08 -18.26 56.54
N GLN A 252 -41.85 -17.53 55.72
CA GLN A 252 -43.24 -17.17 56.03
C GLN A 252 -44.14 -18.41 56.17
N GLN A 253 -43.95 -19.43 55.32
CA GLN A 253 -44.67 -20.71 55.43
C GLN A 253 -44.27 -21.49 56.69
N ALA A 254 -42.99 -21.45 57.09
CA ALA A 254 -42.54 -22.09 58.31
C ALA A 254 -43.11 -21.40 59.55
N GLU A 255 -43.20 -20.06 59.54
CA GLU A 255 -43.83 -19.27 60.60
C GLU A 255 -45.33 -19.56 60.73
N SER A 256 -46.07 -19.57 59.60
CA SER A 256 -47.50 -19.89 59.64
C SER A 256 -47.76 -21.32 60.14
N ARG A 257 -46.91 -22.28 59.76
CA ARG A 257 -46.96 -23.65 60.29
C ARG A 257 -46.65 -23.72 61.79
N ARG A 258 -45.70 -22.93 62.28
CA ARG A 258 -45.42 -22.84 63.73
C ARG A 258 -46.62 -22.28 64.49
N ASN A 259 -47.23 -21.19 64.01
CA ASN A 259 -48.41 -20.60 64.63
C ASN A 259 -49.57 -21.60 64.70
N LEU A 260 -49.81 -22.34 63.61
CA LEU A 260 -50.83 -23.40 63.58
C LEU A 260 -50.55 -24.51 64.61
N LEU A 261 -49.30 -24.97 64.72
CA LEU A 261 -48.91 -25.97 65.71
C LEU A 261 -49.04 -25.44 67.14
N GLU A 262 -48.75 -24.16 67.38
CA GLU A 262 -48.97 -23.51 68.67
C GLU A 262 -50.46 -23.43 69.03
N GLU A 263 -51.33 -23.11 68.06
CA GLU A 263 -52.78 -23.15 68.26
C GLU A 263 -53.28 -24.56 68.57
N GLN A 264 -52.85 -25.57 67.82
CA GLN A 264 -53.15 -26.97 68.12
C GLN A 264 -52.69 -27.37 69.51
N ARG A 265 -51.49 -26.95 69.92
CA ARG A 265 -50.97 -27.21 71.26
C ARG A 265 -51.83 -26.55 72.35
N LYS A 266 -52.27 -25.31 72.15
CA LYS A 266 -53.19 -24.62 73.07
C LYS A 266 -54.53 -25.35 73.18
N LEU A 267 -55.10 -25.81 72.07
CA LEU A 267 -56.33 -26.60 72.07
C LEU A 267 -56.18 -27.91 72.84
N LEU A 268 -55.08 -28.64 72.61
CA LEU A 268 -54.79 -29.87 73.35
C LEU A 268 -54.65 -29.60 74.86
N VAL A 269 -53.99 -28.52 75.27
CA VAL A 269 -53.89 -28.15 76.69
C VAL A 269 -55.27 -27.90 77.29
N LEU A 270 -56.15 -27.16 76.61
CA LEU A 270 -57.52 -26.92 77.05
C LEU A 270 -58.35 -28.22 77.14
N GLU A 271 -58.20 -29.14 76.18
CA GLU A 271 -58.84 -30.45 76.24
C GLU A 271 -58.34 -31.29 77.42
N TRP A 272 -57.02 -31.27 77.68
CA TRP A 272 -56.42 -31.94 78.85
C TRP A 272 -56.93 -31.35 80.17
N GLU A 273 -57.03 -30.03 80.29
CA GLU A 273 -57.60 -29.35 81.47
C GLU A 273 -59.05 -29.76 81.68
N ARG A 274 -59.86 -29.77 80.61
CA ARG A 274 -61.26 -30.23 80.67
C ARG A 274 -61.38 -31.68 81.13
N LEU A 275 -60.58 -32.59 80.57
CA LEU A 275 -60.57 -33.99 80.97
C LEU A 275 -60.12 -34.18 82.42
N ALA A 276 -59.16 -33.37 82.89
CA ALA A 276 -58.72 -33.38 84.29
C ALA A 276 -59.83 -32.88 85.24
N GLU A 277 -60.57 -31.84 84.87
CA GLU A 277 -61.74 -31.38 85.62
C GLU A 277 -62.87 -32.43 85.66
N GLU A 278 -63.17 -33.06 84.53
CA GLU A 278 -64.17 -34.15 84.46
C GLU A 278 -63.75 -35.32 85.36
N LYS A 279 -62.47 -35.71 85.34
CA LYS A 279 -61.93 -36.74 86.24
C LYS A 279 -62.04 -36.35 87.71
N ALA A 280 -61.70 -35.11 88.07
CA ALA A 280 -61.80 -34.61 89.44
C ALA A 280 -63.26 -34.56 89.93
N LYS A 281 -64.23 -34.26 89.04
CA LYS A 281 -65.66 -34.34 89.36
C LYS A 281 -66.09 -35.78 89.62
N LEU A 282 -65.67 -36.73 88.78
CA LEU A 282 -65.96 -38.15 88.96
C LEU A 282 -65.42 -38.69 90.28
N GLU A 283 -64.18 -38.31 90.64
CA GLU A 283 -63.53 -38.71 91.89
C GLU A 283 -64.26 -38.16 93.15
N LYS A 284 -64.79 -36.94 93.08
CA LYS A 284 -65.66 -36.37 94.13
C LYS A 284 -67.00 -37.11 94.26
N THR A 285 -67.57 -37.60 93.17
CA THR A 285 -68.84 -38.36 93.20
C THR A 285 -68.69 -39.83 93.57
N SER A 286 -67.46 -40.38 93.52
CA SER A 286 -67.16 -41.77 93.83
C SER A 286 -66.66 -42.01 95.26
N LEU A 287 -66.64 -40.98 96.12
CA LEU A 287 -66.39 -41.15 97.55
C LEU A 287 -67.68 -41.68 98.18
N PRO A 288 -67.70 -42.95 98.64
CA PRO A 288 -68.85 -43.45 99.40
C PRO A 288 -68.94 -42.66 100.71
N GLU A 289 -70.14 -42.22 101.06
CA GLU A 289 -70.51 -41.96 102.45
C GLU A 289 -70.28 -43.26 103.22
N SER A 290 -69.06 -43.43 103.75
CA SER A 290 -68.79 -44.38 104.82
C SER A 290 -69.00 -43.64 106.13
N ASP A 291 -70.17 -43.91 106.69
CA ASP A 291 -70.69 -43.60 108.02
C ASP A 291 -69.69 -43.25 109.13
N SER A 292 -70.08 -42.24 109.93
CA SER A 292 -69.82 -42.19 111.38
C SER A 292 -71.05 -41.50 112.00
N GLU A 293 -71.94 -42.28 112.62
CA GLU A 293 -72.13 -42.37 114.08
C GLU A 293 -72.80 -41.13 114.71
#